data_AF-A0A0M2V3E0-F1
#
_entry.id   AF-A0A0M2V3E0-F1
#
_cell.length_a   1.000
_cell.length_b   1.000
_cell.length_c   1.000
_cell.angle_alpha   90.00
_cell.angle_beta   90.00
_cell.angle_gamma   90.00
#
_symmetry.space_group_name_H-M   'P 1'
#
loop_
_entity.id
_entity.type
_entity.pdbx_description
1 polymer ?
#
loop_
_entity_poly.entity_id
_entity_poly.type
_entity_poly.pdbx_seq_one_letter_code
_entity_poly.pdbx_strand_id
1 'polypeptide(L)'
;MKKLFLTLAITSALGLTACLPDGNDAPVTQEEVQIPFARVAFDPGAGNLPVPSDILLGGTTDGTLNIPVPDAADFGNPQNAINALDGWSTAMPLT
;
A
#
# COMPACT_ATOMS: atom_id res chain seq x y z
N MET A 1 -43.52 0.08 33.41
CA MET A 1 -42.53 1.04 32.87
C MET A 1 -41.18 0.98 33.60
N LYS A 2 -41.11 1.06 34.94
CA LYS A 2 -39.83 1.01 35.70
C LYS A 2 -38.95 -0.23 35.44
N LYS A 3 -39.56 -1.40 35.25
CA LYS A 3 -38.85 -2.66 34.98
C LYS A 3 -38.19 -2.70 33.59
N LEU A 4 -38.75 -1.98 32.61
CA LEU A 4 -38.26 -1.94 31.23
C LEU A 4 -37.00 -1.07 31.10
N PHE A 5 -36.96 0.05 31.82
CA PHE A 5 -35.78 0.91 31.88
C PHE A 5 -34.60 0.22 32.58
N LEU A 6 -34.89 -0.58 33.61
CA LEU A 6 -33.85 -1.34 34.32
C LEU A 6 -33.24 -2.43 33.42
N THR A 7 -34.05 -3.17 32.67
CA THR A 7 -33.53 -4.19 31.74
C THR A 7 -32.70 -3.58 30.61
N LEU A 8 -33.10 -2.43 30.09
CA LEU A 8 -32.35 -1.74 29.03
C LEU A 8 -30.97 -1.26 29.51
N ALA A 9 -30.90 -0.73 30.74
CA ALA A 9 -29.65 -0.26 31.34
C ALA A 9 -28.66 -1.41 31.65
N ILE A 10 -29.17 -2.56 32.10
CA ILE A 10 -28.33 -3.73 32.38
C ILE A 10 -27.78 -4.31 31.07
N THR A 11 -28.63 -4.49 30.06
CA THR A 11 -28.19 -5.04 28.77
C THR A 11 -27.22 -4.12 28.04
N SER A 12 -27.38 -2.78 28.13
CA SER A 12 -26.41 -1.85 27.55
C SER A 12 -25.08 -1.92 28.29
N ALA A 13 -25.07 -1.96 29.63
CA ALA A 13 -23.83 -2.05 30.41
C ALA A 13 -23.04 -3.34 30.10
N LEU A 14 -23.70 -4.49 30.02
CA LEU A 14 -23.04 -5.76 29.69
C LEU A 14 -22.68 -5.91 28.20
N GLY A 15 -23.47 -5.30 27.31
CA GLY A 15 -23.20 -5.32 25.87
C GLY A 15 -21.97 -4.49 25.46
N LEU A 16 -21.68 -3.40 26.18
CA LEU A 16 -20.52 -2.54 25.90
C LEU A 16 -19.18 -3.15 26.33
N THR A 17 -19.15 -4.11 27.27
CA THR A 17 -17.89 -4.75 27.72
C THR A 17 -17.48 -5.97 26.88
N ALA A 18 -18.28 -6.37 25.89
CA ALA A 18 -18.04 -7.56 25.07
C ALA A 18 -16.98 -7.36 23.95
N CYS A 19 -16.43 -6.15 23.80
CA CYS A 19 -15.52 -5.80 22.70
C CYS A 19 -14.06 -5.52 23.13
N LEU A 20 -13.65 -5.82 24.37
CA LEU A 20 -12.29 -5.51 24.82
C LEU A 20 -11.48 -6.78 25.08
N PRO A 21 -10.50 -7.10 24.22
CA PRO A 21 -9.37 -7.92 24.60
C PRO A 21 -8.26 -7.03 25.15
N ASP A 22 -8.39 -6.54 26.40
CA ASP A 22 -7.37 -5.71 27.03
C ASP A 22 -6.91 -6.30 28.38
N GLY A 23 -5.59 -6.42 28.55
CA GLY A 23 -4.94 -6.97 29.75
C GLY A 23 -3.85 -8.00 29.41
N ASN A 24 -3.08 -8.43 30.42
CA ASN A 24 -2.05 -9.48 30.24
C ASN A 24 -2.64 -10.86 29.88
N ASP A 25 -3.96 -11.02 30.00
CA ASP A 25 -4.72 -12.24 29.68
C ASP A 25 -5.55 -12.10 28.39
N ALA A 26 -5.39 -11.01 27.63
CA ALA A 26 -5.99 -10.89 26.32
C ALA A 26 -5.50 -12.03 25.41
N PRO A 27 -6.38 -12.67 24.61
CA PRO A 27 -5.93 -13.65 23.64
C PRO A 27 -4.91 -12.97 22.74
N VAL A 28 -3.67 -13.46 22.76
CA VAL A 28 -2.69 -13.06 21.77
C VAL A 28 -3.22 -13.48 20.41
N THR A 29 -3.78 -12.54 19.66
CA THR A 29 -3.87 -12.64 18.20
C THR A 29 -2.45 -12.51 17.68
N GLN A 30 -1.60 -13.51 17.97
CA GLN A 30 -0.45 -13.78 17.14
C GLN A 30 -1.04 -14.33 15.85
N GLU A 31 -1.51 -13.43 15.00
CA GLU A 31 -1.54 -13.73 13.57
C GLU A 31 -0.09 -14.10 13.25
N GLU A 32 0.12 -15.36 12.88
CA GLU A 32 1.37 -15.79 12.30
C GLU A 32 1.61 -14.88 11.11
N VAL A 33 2.52 -13.91 11.28
CA VAL A 33 2.84 -12.93 10.25
C VAL A 33 3.40 -13.75 9.10
N GLN A 34 2.55 -14.04 8.11
CA GLN A 34 2.97 -14.64 6.86
C GLN A 34 3.94 -13.65 6.24
N ILE A 35 5.23 -13.92 6.40
CA ILE A 35 6.27 -13.17 5.73
C ILE A 35 6.17 -13.60 4.27
N PRO A 36 5.69 -12.73 3.37
CA PRO A 36 5.56 -13.13 1.98
C PRO A 36 6.96 -13.44 1.45
N PHE A 37 7.08 -14.58 0.75
CA PHE A 37 8.35 -15.02 0.14
C PHE A 37 8.96 -13.97 -0.80
N ALA A 38 8.12 -13.12 -1.39
CA ALA A 38 8.53 -11.99 -2.21
C ALA A 38 7.79 -10.72 -1.77
N ARG A 39 8.49 -9.59 -1.79
CA ARG A 39 7.92 -8.25 -1.59
C ARG A 39 8.21 -7.39 -2.81
N VAL A 40 7.27 -6.52 -3.13
CA VAL A 40 7.50 -5.47 -4.12
C VAL A 40 8.49 -4.48 -3.53
N ALA A 41 9.57 -4.19 -4.24
CA ALA A 41 10.49 -3.13 -3.86
C ALA A 41 9.77 -1.78 -4.04
N PHE A 42 9.54 -1.06 -2.95
CA PHE A 42 8.93 0.26 -2.96
C PHE A 42 9.64 1.16 -1.93
N ASP A 43 10.67 1.85 -2.41
CA ASP A 43 11.40 2.90 -1.70
C ASP A 43 11.61 4.07 -2.67
N PRO A 44 10.62 4.98 -2.78
CA PRO A 44 10.68 6.14 -3.67
C PRO A 44 11.85 7.08 -3.36
N GLY A 45 12.27 7.17 -2.09
CA GLY A 45 13.37 8.04 -1.66
C GLY A 45 14.72 7.57 -2.20
N ALA A 46 14.90 6.27 -2.36
CA ALA A 46 16.07 5.67 -3.00
C ALA A 46 15.90 5.40 -4.50
N GLY A 47 14.74 5.73 -5.10
CA GLY A 47 14.44 5.45 -6.50
C GLY A 47 14.14 3.97 -6.80
N ASN A 48 13.95 3.12 -5.78
CA ASN A 48 13.60 1.71 -5.94
C ASN A 48 12.09 1.58 -6.08
N LEU A 49 11.60 1.62 -7.31
CA LEU A 49 10.18 1.61 -7.63
C LEU A 49 9.82 0.38 -8.46
N PRO A 50 8.62 -0.18 -8.28
CA PRO A 50 8.14 -1.22 -9.17
C PRO A 50 7.89 -0.65 -10.56
N VAL A 51 8.23 -1.43 -11.57
CA VAL A 51 7.91 -1.13 -12.96
C VAL A 51 6.86 -2.15 -13.42
N PRO A 52 5.72 -1.72 -13.98
CA PRO A 52 5.32 -0.33 -14.24
C PRO A 52 4.71 0.37 -13.01
N SER A 53 4.82 1.72 -12.95
CA SER A 53 4.20 2.56 -11.90
C SER A 53 4.04 4.02 -12.36
N ASP A 54 2.94 4.68 -12.00
CA ASP A 54 2.65 6.06 -12.45
C ASP A 54 3.45 7.14 -11.73
N ILE A 55 4.03 6.82 -10.56
CA ILE A 55 4.97 7.73 -9.91
C ILE A 55 6.18 8.06 -10.82
N LEU A 56 6.47 7.18 -11.78
CA LEU A 56 7.54 7.33 -12.76
C LEU A 56 7.19 8.32 -13.88
N LEU A 57 5.94 8.77 -14.02
CA LEU A 57 5.61 9.96 -14.82
C LEU A 57 5.92 11.25 -14.05
N GLY A 58 6.21 11.16 -12.75
CA GLY A 58 6.49 12.31 -11.90
C GLY A 58 7.71 13.10 -12.39
N GLY A 59 7.52 14.40 -12.58
CA GLY A 59 8.60 15.32 -12.98
C GLY A 59 8.79 15.48 -14.49
N THR A 60 8.05 14.74 -15.33
CA THR A 60 7.97 15.02 -16.77
C THR A 60 6.75 15.89 -17.07
N THR A 61 6.81 16.66 -18.17
CA THR A 61 5.67 17.44 -18.68
C THR A 61 5.26 17.01 -20.08
N ASP A 62 6.09 16.19 -20.72
CA ASP A 62 5.95 15.72 -22.10
C ASP A 62 5.39 14.29 -22.19
N GLY A 63 4.96 13.72 -21.07
CA GLY A 63 4.38 12.38 -21.00
C GLY A 63 5.40 11.25 -20.90
N THR A 64 6.70 11.56 -20.94
CA THR A 64 7.76 10.54 -20.84
C THR A 64 7.90 9.97 -19.42
N LEU A 65 8.66 8.88 -19.30
CA LEU A 65 8.96 8.24 -18.01
C LEU A 65 10.31 8.73 -17.46
N ASN A 66 10.40 8.80 -16.13
CA ASN A 66 11.57 9.16 -15.35
C ASN A 66 12.09 7.97 -14.51
N ILE A 67 12.33 6.81 -15.13
CA ILE A 67 12.94 5.67 -14.44
C ILE A 67 14.37 6.05 -14.01
N PRO A 68 14.71 5.95 -12.70
CA PRO A 68 16.07 6.20 -12.24
C PRO A 68 17.04 5.19 -12.85
N VAL A 69 18.07 5.71 -13.54
CA VAL A 69 19.11 4.91 -14.17
C VAL A 69 20.51 5.39 -13.75
N PRO A 70 21.53 4.52 -13.72
CA PRO A 70 22.89 4.93 -13.36
C PRO A 70 23.53 5.93 -14.35
N ASP A 71 23.25 5.75 -15.64
CA ASP A 71 23.75 6.61 -16.72
C ASP A 71 22.67 6.73 -17.81
N ALA A 72 22.17 7.94 -18.02
CA ALA A 72 21.14 8.23 -19.04
C ALA A 72 21.70 8.25 -20.48
N ALA A 73 23.02 8.29 -20.64
CA ALA A 73 23.66 8.24 -21.96
C ALA A 73 24.00 6.81 -22.41
N ASP A 74 23.80 5.79 -21.56
CA ASP A 74 24.01 4.39 -21.92
C ASP A 74 22.85 3.84 -22.75
N PHE A 75 22.95 3.94 -24.07
CA PHE A 75 21.94 3.39 -24.99
C PHE A 75 21.91 1.86 -25.04
N GLY A 76 22.84 1.16 -24.36
CA GLY A 76 22.79 -0.29 -24.15
C GLY A 76 21.83 -0.69 -23.02
N ASN A 77 21.47 0.24 -22.13
CA ASN A 77 20.52 -0.01 -21.05
C ASN A 77 19.07 0.05 -21.58
N PRO A 78 18.31 -1.06 -21.53
CA PRO A 78 16.93 -1.07 -22.02
C PRO A 78 16.00 -0.12 -21.23
N GLN A 79 16.32 0.22 -19.98
CA GLN A 79 15.53 1.19 -19.23
C GLN A 79 15.61 2.60 -19.80
N ASN A 80 16.75 2.98 -20.39
CA ASN A 80 16.89 4.26 -21.09
C ASN A 80 15.98 4.32 -22.32
N ALA A 81 15.85 3.20 -23.03
CA ALA A 81 14.91 3.10 -24.16
C ALA A 81 13.45 3.22 -23.72
N ILE A 82 13.11 2.69 -22.54
CA ILE A 82 11.76 2.82 -21.96
C ILE A 82 11.47 4.28 -21.55
N ASN A 83 12.45 5.00 -20.97
CA ASN A 83 12.29 6.42 -20.63
C ASN A 83 12.01 7.33 -21.85
N ALA A 84 12.41 6.92 -23.04
CA ALA A 84 12.15 7.64 -24.27
C ALA A 84 10.72 7.42 -24.84
N LEU A 85 9.91 6.56 -24.21
CA LEU A 85 8.52 6.32 -24.60
C LEU A 85 7.60 7.37 -23.99
N ASP A 86 6.49 7.65 -24.69
CA ASP A 86 5.38 8.47 -24.20
C ASP A 86 4.55 7.65 -23.19
N GLY A 87 5.09 7.55 -21.98
CA GLY A 87 4.48 6.86 -20.85
C GLY A 87 4.50 5.33 -20.97
N TRP A 88 3.53 4.70 -20.31
CA TRP A 88 3.27 3.26 -20.46
C TRP A 88 2.51 2.98 -21.75
N SER A 89 2.49 1.70 -22.16
CA SER A 89 1.82 1.25 -23.38
C SER A 89 0.42 1.84 -23.54
N THR A 90 0.12 2.42 -24.70
CA THR A 90 -1.24 2.91 -25.04
C THR A 90 -2.27 1.79 -25.07
N ALA A 91 -1.84 0.53 -25.20
CA ALA A 91 -2.69 -0.66 -25.13
C ALA A 91 -2.90 -1.16 -23.68
N MET A 92 -2.11 -0.70 -22.72
CA MET A 92 -2.21 -1.05 -21.31
C MET A 92 -1.95 0.19 -20.44
N PRO A 93 -2.87 1.16 -20.45
CA PRO A 93 -2.75 2.34 -19.62
C PRO A 93 -2.87 1.95 -18.14
N LEU A 94 -1.99 2.50 -17.32
CA LEU A 94 -2.20 2.59 -15.87
C LEU A 94 -2.96 3.89 -15.62
N THR A 95 -4.12 3.79 -14.97
CA THR A 95 -5.04 4.91 -14.65
C THR A 95 -5.49 4.83 -13.20
#